data_AF-A0A844MXZ3-F1
#
_entry.id   AF-A0A844MXZ3-F1
#
_cell.length_a   1.000
_cell.length_b   1.000
_cell.length_c   1.000
_cell.angle_alpha   90.00
_cell.angle_beta   90.00
_cell.angle_gamma   90.00
#
_symmetry.space_group_name_H-M   'P 1'
#
loop_
_entity.id
_entity.type
_entity.pdbx_description
1 polymer ?
#
loop_
_entity_poly.entity_id
_entity_poly.type
_entity_poly.pdbx_seq_one_letter_code
_entity_poly.pdbx_strand_id
1 'polypeptide(L)'
;MTKAEVLEALKKMTTEERLEMIEIASKLIREEITAKSKVPLQKELSLAEAAEVMRSFYEQGSELVIFADRDTEDFYEYEDYA
;
A
#
# COMPACT_ATOMS: atom_id res chain seq x y z
N MET A 1 27.29 23.20 5.40
CA MET A 1 26.84 22.79 6.74
C MET A 1 27.43 21.44 7.07
N THR A 2 28.03 21.28 8.24
CA THR A 2 28.63 20.02 8.69
C THR A 2 27.62 19.17 9.47
N LYS A 3 27.85 17.86 9.60
CA LYS A 3 27.00 16.98 10.43
C LYS A 3 26.89 17.47 11.88
N ALA A 4 27.97 18.06 12.40
CA ALA A 4 28.02 18.61 13.75
C ALA A 4 27.09 19.83 13.89
N GLU A 5 27.09 20.74 12.90
CA GLU A 5 26.20 21.92 12.91
C GLU A 5 24.72 21.53 12.86
N VAL A 6 24.36 20.48 12.12
CA VAL A 6 22.98 19.96 12.07
C VAL A 6 22.57 19.40 13.43
N LEU A 7 23.44 18.64 14.08
CA LEU A 7 23.19 18.08 15.41
C LEU A 7 23.00 19.19 16.46
N GLU A 8 23.83 20.23 16.43
CA GLU A 8 23.69 21.38 17.32
C GLU A 8 22.41 22.18 17.06
N ALA A 9 21.96 22.29 15.81
CA ALA A 9 20.67 22.89 15.49
C ALA A 9 19.50 22.06 16.04
N LEU A 10 19.52 20.73 15.85
CA LEU A 10 18.48 19.83 16.36
C LEU A 10 18.38 19.89 17.89
N LYS A 11 19.50 20.01 18.62
CA LYS A 11 19.50 20.14 20.08
C LYS A 11 18.79 21.39 20.59
N LYS A 12 18.73 22.46 19.79
CA LYS A 12 18.07 23.73 20.16
C LYS A 12 16.57 23.72 19.89
N MET A 13 16.08 22.77 19.09
CA MET A 13 14.67 22.58 18.78
C MET A 13 13.91 21.90 19.92
N THR A 14 12.59 22.14 19.96
CA THR A 14 11.65 21.41 20.81
C THR A 14 11.49 19.97 20.32
N THR A 15 10.86 19.12 21.13
CA THR A 15 10.57 17.74 20.74
C THR A 15 9.64 17.67 19.52
N GLU A 16 8.66 18.57 19.43
CA GLU A 16 7.70 18.65 18.32
C GLU A 16 8.40 19.01 17.01
N GLU A 17 9.24 20.05 17.02
CA GLU A 17 10.05 20.46 15.86
C GLU A 17 11.01 19.35 15.41
N ARG A 18 11.60 18.61 16.35
CA ARG A 18 12.45 17.45 16.00
C ARG A 18 11.66 16.33 15.34
N LEU A 19 10.44 16.06 15.79
CA LEU A 19 9.57 15.05 15.18
C LEU A 19 9.19 15.45 13.75
N GLU A 20 8.84 16.72 13.53
CA GLU A 20 8.55 17.24 12.19
C GLU A 20 9.77 17.12 11.26
N MET A 21 10.96 17.46 11.75
CA MET A 21 12.20 17.30 10.98
C MET A 21 12.50 15.83 10.64
N ILE A 22 12.24 14.90 11.57
CA ILE A 22 12.39 13.46 11.33
C ILE A 22 11.41 12.99 10.25
N GLU A 23 10.16 13.46 10.29
CA GLU A 23 9.16 13.12 9.29
C GLU A 23 9.56 13.60 7.90
N ILE A 24 10.00 14.86 7.78
CA ILE A 24 10.47 15.44 6.52
C ILE A 24 11.69 14.66 5.99
N ALA A 25 12.70 14.40 6.84
CA ALA A 25 13.87 13.64 6.45
C ALA A 25 13.51 12.22 5.99
N SER A 26 12.55 11.58 6.67
CA SER A 26 12.06 10.24 6.30
C SER A 26 11.34 10.24 4.95
N LYS A 27 10.53 11.27 4.65
CA LYS A 27 9.88 11.44 3.35
C LYS A 27 10.90 11.58 2.22
N LEU A 28 11.91 12.43 2.40
CA LEU A 28 12.99 12.61 1.42
C LEU A 28 13.74 11.31 1.11
N ILE A 29 14.04 10.52 2.14
CA ILE A 29 14.68 9.21 1.96
C ILE A 29 13.78 8.27 1.14
N ARG A 30 12.47 8.23 1.43
CA ARG A 30 11.52 7.40 0.67
C ARG A 30 11.40 7.85 -0.78
N GLU A 31 11.36 9.15 -1.04
CA GLU A 31 11.34 9.72 -2.40
C GLU A 31 12.60 9.33 -3.18
N GLU A 32 13.78 9.43 -2.57
CA GLU A 32 15.03 8.99 -3.19
C GLU A 32 15.05 7.49 -3.50
N ILE A 33 14.59 6.66 -2.55
CA ILE A 33 14.49 5.21 -2.75
C ILE A 33 13.54 4.92 -3.91
N THR A 34 12.39 5.60 -3.96
CA THR A 34 11.38 5.44 -4.99
C THR A 34 11.89 5.89 -6.36
N ALA A 35 12.60 7.02 -6.43
CA ALA A 35 13.18 7.53 -7.67
C ALA A 35 14.31 6.63 -8.20
N LYS A 36 15.10 6.02 -7.32
CA LYS A 36 16.18 5.08 -7.67
C LYS A 36 15.69 3.66 -7.91
N SER A 37 14.51 3.33 -7.40
CA SER A 37 13.83 2.07 -7.64
C SER A 37 13.32 2.04 -9.08
N LYS A 38 13.73 1.02 -9.84
CA LYS A 38 13.09 0.68 -11.13
C LYS A 38 11.70 0.07 -10.95
N VAL A 39 11.25 -0.15 -9.71
CA VAL A 39 9.86 -0.50 -9.43
C VAL A 39 9.08 0.78 -9.68
N PRO A 40 8.26 0.85 -10.74
CA PRO A 40 7.38 1.99 -10.90
C PRO A 40 6.62 2.09 -9.59
N LEU A 41 6.62 3.29 -8.98
CA LEU A 41 5.67 3.68 -7.95
C LEU A 41 4.37 3.00 -8.34
N GLN A 42 3.91 1.99 -7.58
CA GLN A 42 2.76 1.17 -7.97
C GLN A 42 1.70 2.19 -8.32
N LYS A 43 1.48 2.37 -9.62
CA LYS A 43 0.59 3.40 -10.12
C LYS A 43 -0.70 3.02 -9.43
N GLU A 44 -1.23 3.88 -8.56
CA GLU A 44 -2.50 3.59 -7.93
C GLU A 44 -3.47 3.44 -9.10
N LEU A 45 -3.73 2.18 -9.44
CA LEU A 45 -4.60 1.84 -10.52
C LEU A 45 -5.97 2.30 -10.04
N SER A 46 -6.71 2.95 -10.92
CA SER A 46 -8.14 3.07 -10.68
C SER A 46 -8.72 1.67 -10.44
N LEU A 47 -9.81 1.58 -9.68
CA LEU A 47 -10.44 0.30 -9.39
C LEU A 47 -10.74 -0.50 -10.67
N ALA A 48 -11.08 0.17 -11.78
CA ALA A 48 -11.30 -0.44 -13.07
C ALA A 48 -10.02 -1.05 -13.68
N GLU A 49 -8.91 -0.33 -13.64
CA GLU A 49 -7.62 -0.83 -14.14
C GLU A 49 -7.10 -2.00 -13.29
N ALA A 50 -7.26 -1.92 -11.96
CA ALA A 50 -6.90 -3.02 -11.06
C ALA A 50 -7.76 -4.27 -11.34
N ALA A 51 -9.06 -4.10 -11.54
CA ALA A 51 -9.97 -5.20 -11.87
C ALA A 51 -9.61 -5.86 -13.20
N GLU A 52 -9.20 -5.09 -14.21
CA GLU A 52 -8.79 -5.64 -15.51
C GLU A 52 -7.50 -6.47 -15.39
N VAL A 53 -6.50 -5.97 -14.65
CA VAL A 53 -5.24 -6.71 -14.39
C VAL A 53 -5.51 -8.01 -13.61
N MET A 54 -6.41 -7.97 -12.64
CA MET A 54 -6.74 -9.11 -11.80
C MET A 54 -7.66 -10.13 -12.49
N ARG A 55 -8.29 -9.81 -13.63
CA ARG A 55 -9.33 -10.64 -14.27
C ARG A 55 -8.91 -12.10 -14.48
N SER A 56 -7.68 -12.34 -14.94
CA SER A 56 -7.18 -13.69 -15.21
C SER A 56 -7.09 -14.59 -13.98
N PHE A 57 -6.92 -14.02 -12.78
CA PHE A 57 -6.90 -14.76 -11.53
C PHE A 57 -8.29 -15.20 -11.06
N TYR A 58 -9.36 -14.72 -11.71
CA TYR A 58 -10.74 -15.10 -11.44
C TYR A 58 -11.35 -15.91 -12.58
N GLU A 59 -10.54 -16.35 -13.55
CA GLU A 59 -11.00 -17.27 -14.60
C GLU A 59 -11.26 -18.66 -14.03
N GLN A 60 -12.18 -19.39 -14.64
CA GLN A 60 -12.54 -20.75 -14.22
C GLN A 60 -11.32 -21.68 -14.23
N GLY A 61 -11.11 -22.40 -13.14
CA GLY A 61 -9.94 -23.27 -12.95
C GLY A 61 -8.63 -22.56 -12.61
N SER A 62 -8.62 -21.23 -12.45
CA SER A 62 -7.48 -20.51 -11.86
C SER A 62 -7.41 -20.72 -10.35
N GLU A 63 -6.23 -20.51 -9.75
CA GLU A 63 -5.96 -20.86 -8.34
C GLU A 63 -6.93 -20.23 -7.34
N LEU A 64 -7.45 -19.02 -7.60
CA LEU A 64 -8.40 -18.36 -6.69
C LEU A 64 -9.83 -18.86 -6.83
N VAL A 65 -10.16 -19.55 -7.92
CA VAL A 65 -11.50 -20.04 -8.22
C VAL A 65 -11.62 -21.54 -7.95
N ILE A 66 -10.53 -22.27 -7.70
CA ILE A 66 -10.54 -23.72 -7.39
C ILE A 66 -11.51 -24.10 -6.25
N PHE A 67 -11.68 -23.23 -5.25
CA PHE A 67 -12.58 -23.47 -4.12
C PHE A 67 -14.01 -22.98 -4.36
N ALA A 68 -14.24 -22.08 -5.31
CA ALA A 68 -15.56 -21.55 -5.66
C ALA A 68 -16.21 -22.29 -6.84
N ASP A 69 -15.39 -22.88 -7.73
CA ASP A 69 -15.83 -23.73 -8.84
C ASP A 69 -16.24 -25.13 -8.38
N ARG A 70 -15.80 -25.54 -7.18
CA ARG A 70 -16.21 -26.79 -6.56
C ARG A 70 -17.48 -26.56 -5.77
N ASP A 71 -18.56 -26.90 -6.42
CA ASP A 71 -19.87 -27.18 -5.83
C ASP A 71 -20.56 -25.97 -5.21
N THR A 72 -21.55 -25.48 -5.96
CA THR A 72 -22.73 -24.77 -5.45
C THR A 72 -23.52 -25.69 -4.50
N GLU A 73 -22.93 -26.11 -3.40
CA GLU A 73 -23.66 -26.75 -2.31
C GLU A 73 -24.09 -25.66 -1.32
N ASP A 74 -25.40 -25.43 -1.35
CA ASP A 74 -26.25 -24.76 -0.37
C ASP A 74 -25.96 -23.28 -0.13
N PHE A 75 -26.48 -22.46 -1.06
CA PHE A 75 -27.02 -21.16 -0.65
C PHE A 75 -28.05 -21.43 0.45
N TYR A 76 -27.80 -20.94 1.66
CA TYR A 76 -28.85 -20.85 2.68
C TYR A 76 -30.01 -20.06 2.07
N GLU A 77 -31.19 -20.68 1.95
CA GLU A 77 -32.42 -19.93 1.71
C GLU A 77 -32.51 -18.88 2.82
N TYR A 78 -32.51 -17.60 2.43
CA TYR A 78 -32.82 -16.54 3.37
C TYR A 78 -34.23 -16.80 3.87
N GLU A 79 -34.38 -17.14 5.14
CA GLU A 79 -35.71 -17.21 5.73
C GLU A 79 -36.35 -15.82 5.64
N ASP A 80 -37.51 -15.76 5.00
CA ASP A 80 -38.38 -14.59 5.02
C ASP A 80 -38.84 -14.37 6.47
N TYR A 81 -38.12 -13.52 7.20
CA TYR A 81 -38.60 -13.00 8.48
C TYR A 81 -39.75 -12.03 8.19
N ALA A 82 -40.98 -12.57 8.19
CA ALA A 82 -42.23 -11.82 8.17
C ALA A 82 -42.64 -11.34 9.57
#